data_AF-O49898-F1
#
_entry.id   AF-O49898-F1
#
_cell.length_a   1.000
_cell.length_b   1.000
_cell.length_c   1.000
_cell.angle_alpha   90.00
_cell.angle_beta   90.00
_cell.angle_gamma   90.00
#
_symmetry.space_group_name_H-M   'P 1'
#
loop_
_entity.id
_entity.type
_entity.pdbx_description
1 polymer ?
#
loop_
_entity_poly.entity_id
_entity_poly.type
_entity_poly.pdbx_seq_one_letter_code
_entity_poly.pdbx_strand_id
1 'polypeptide(L)'
;VYEDDGQPFTTFSQFWTRWQDMPFQPDNPLSTPNRLVLPPAVELQSMRVDELGLEERQEKSSNALLARAWTPGWANADRSLLVFIQGPLQRYSSSKNKADKHTTSLLSPHLHFGEILRTLKCTIKVRRMKAQWKSQGAEGASQGVDAFVRSLGLREYSRYLSFNFPFTHERSLLSNLKSFPWRLDEAG
;
A
#
# COMPACT_ATOMS: atom_id res chain seq x y z
N VAL A 1 -15.63 -0.24 -11.36
CA VAL A 1 -15.40 1.21 -11.52
C VAL A 1 -15.14 1.42 -12.98
N TYR A 2 -16.13 1.89 -13.73
CA TYR A 2 -16.03 2.03 -15.18
C TYR A 2 -16.53 3.41 -15.56
N GLU A 3 -16.15 3.85 -16.76
CA GLU A 3 -16.73 5.00 -17.42
C GLU A 3 -18.22 4.73 -17.73
N ASP A 4 -18.96 5.78 -18.06
CA ASP A 4 -20.41 5.68 -18.29
C ASP A 4 -20.75 4.82 -19.52
N ASP A 5 -19.80 4.67 -20.45
CA ASP A 5 -19.86 3.78 -21.61
C ASP A 5 -19.43 2.33 -21.30
N GLY A 6 -19.09 2.03 -20.04
CA GLY A 6 -18.63 0.73 -19.59
C GLY A 6 -17.15 0.45 -19.80
N GLN A 7 -16.37 1.39 -20.34
CA GLN A 7 -14.93 1.20 -20.56
C GLN A 7 -14.12 1.39 -19.27
N PRO A 8 -12.94 0.75 -19.16
CA PRO A 8 -12.05 0.96 -18.03
C PRO A 8 -11.32 2.30 -18.14
N PHE A 9 -11.18 2.99 -17.00
CA PHE A 9 -10.43 4.24 -16.92
C PHE A 9 -8.95 4.04 -17.27
N THR A 10 -8.42 4.92 -18.11
CA THR A 10 -7.00 4.94 -18.50
C THR A 10 -6.21 6.06 -17.82
N THR A 11 -6.89 7.03 -17.18
CA THR A 11 -6.26 8.09 -16.39
C THR A 11 -6.60 8.01 -14.91
N PHE A 12 -5.59 8.25 -14.07
CA PHE A 12 -5.78 8.22 -12.62
C PHE A 12 -6.78 9.28 -12.13
N SER A 13 -6.77 10.49 -12.72
CA SER A 13 -7.63 11.58 -12.28
C SER A 13 -9.12 11.25 -12.44
N GLN A 14 -9.52 10.68 -13.57
CA GLN A 14 -10.91 10.28 -13.81
C GLN A 14 -11.33 9.12 -12.88
N PHE A 15 -10.48 8.09 -12.78
CA PHE A 15 -10.67 6.98 -11.84
C PHE A 15 -10.85 7.49 -10.41
N TRP A 16 -9.99 8.42 -9.99
CA TRP A 16 -9.97 8.95 -8.63
C TRP A 16 -11.23 9.75 -8.31
N THR A 17 -11.68 10.63 -9.21
CA THR A 17 -12.95 11.36 -9.05
C THR A 17 -14.12 10.38 -8.91
N ARG A 18 -14.22 9.41 -9.83
CA ARG A 18 -15.28 8.38 -9.79
C ARG A 18 -15.24 7.54 -8.51
N TRP A 19 -14.04 7.23 -8.02
CA TRP A 19 -13.83 6.48 -6.77
C TRP A 19 -14.25 7.28 -5.53
N GLN A 20 -14.05 8.60 -5.53
CA GLN A 20 -14.54 9.45 -4.45
C GLN A 20 -16.07 9.59 -4.43
N ASP A 21 -16.68 9.64 -5.61
CA ASP A 21 -18.13 9.78 -5.78
C ASP A 21 -18.91 8.46 -5.59
N MET A 22 -18.21 7.36 -5.30
CA MET A 22 -18.88 6.08 -5.11
C MET A 22 -19.75 6.09 -3.85
N PRO A 23 -21.03 5.65 -3.95
CA PRO A 23 -21.97 5.67 -2.84
C PRO A 23 -21.63 4.62 -1.77
N PHE A 24 -20.84 3.60 -2.12
CA PHE A 24 -20.43 2.56 -1.20
C PHE A 24 -19.24 3.05 -0.36
N GLN A 25 -19.50 3.31 0.92
CA GLN A 25 -18.42 3.41 1.90
C GLN A 25 -17.88 2.00 2.15
N PRO A 26 -16.56 1.80 2.10
CA PRO A 26 -16.06 0.45 2.27
C PRO A 26 -16.23 0.00 3.71
N ASP A 27 -16.66 -1.26 3.91
CA ASP A 27 -17.03 -1.79 5.22
C ASP A 27 -15.92 -1.61 6.27
N ASN A 28 -16.33 -1.34 7.51
CA ASN A 28 -15.38 -1.35 8.61
C ASN A 28 -14.65 -2.70 8.64
N PRO A 29 -13.34 -2.69 8.91
CA PRO A 29 -12.59 -3.94 9.01
C PRO A 29 -13.19 -4.84 10.09
N LEU A 30 -13.26 -6.14 9.80
CA LEU A 30 -13.65 -7.13 10.79
C LEU A 30 -12.65 -7.13 11.97
N SER A 31 -13.17 -7.33 13.16
CA SER A 31 -12.36 -7.52 14.36
C SER A 31 -11.58 -8.82 14.27
N THR A 32 -10.37 -8.82 14.82
CA THR A 32 -9.59 -10.05 14.99
C THR A 32 -10.33 -11.00 15.93
N PRO A 33 -10.41 -12.30 15.61
CA PRO A 33 -11.03 -13.27 16.50
C PRO A 33 -10.26 -13.36 17.81
N ASN A 34 -10.97 -13.42 18.94
CA ASN A 34 -10.36 -13.51 20.27
C ASN A 34 -9.64 -14.86 20.49
N ARG A 35 -10.11 -15.91 19.83
CA ARG A 35 -9.55 -17.25 19.91
C ARG A 35 -9.89 -18.02 18.64
N LEU A 36 -8.92 -18.76 18.12
CA LEU A 36 -9.14 -19.78 17.11
C LEU A 36 -9.33 -21.12 17.83
N VAL A 37 -10.42 -21.83 17.50
CA VAL A 37 -10.68 -23.17 18.04
C VAL A 37 -10.18 -24.18 17.02
N LEU A 38 -9.21 -25.01 17.42
CA LEU A 38 -8.75 -26.10 16.60
C LEU A 38 -9.72 -27.29 16.71
N PRO A 39 -10.08 -27.96 15.60
CA PRO A 39 -10.86 -29.19 15.68
C PRO A 39 -10.07 -30.27 16.44
N PRO A 40 -10.69 -31.03 17.35
CA PRO A 40 -10.03 -32.16 17.99
C PRO A 40 -9.69 -33.23 16.94
N ALA A 41 -8.49 -33.79 17.01
CA ALA A 41 -7.98 -34.89 16.17
C ALA A 41 -7.51 -34.57 14.73
N VAL A 42 -7.14 -33.33 14.42
CA VAL A 42 -6.44 -33.03 13.15
C VAL A 42 -4.93 -33.01 13.37
N GLU A 43 -4.23 -34.05 12.91
CA GLU A 43 -2.79 -33.94 12.68
C GLU A 43 -2.57 -33.06 11.44
N LEU A 44 -2.11 -31.83 11.66
CA LEU A 44 -1.72 -30.93 10.59
C LEU A 44 -0.29 -31.25 10.18
N GLN A 45 -0.09 -31.66 8.92
CA GLN A 45 1.25 -31.64 8.36
C GLN A 45 1.73 -30.19 8.30
N SER A 46 2.85 -29.91 8.96
CA SER A 46 3.45 -28.60 9.05
C SER A 46 4.92 -28.66 8.64
N MET A 47 5.39 -27.59 8.02
CA MET A 47 6.79 -27.39 7.63
C MET A 47 7.34 -26.18 8.39
N ARG A 48 8.62 -26.20 8.74
CA ARG A 48 9.29 -25.03 9.33
C ARG A 48 9.51 -23.97 8.25
N VAL A 49 9.51 -22.70 8.65
CA VAL A 49 9.75 -21.60 7.71
C VAL A 49 11.14 -21.72 7.04
N ASP A 50 12.15 -22.19 7.78
CA ASP A 50 13.51 -22.39 7.25
C ASP A 50 13.59 -23.49 6.17
N GLU A 51 12.63 -24.42 6.15
CA GLU A 51 12.55 -25.52 5.17
C GLU A 51 11.91 -25.05 3.84
N LEU A 52 11.31 -23.85 3.81
CA LEU A 52 10.68 -23.29 2.61
C LEU A 52 11.69 -22.76 1.58
N GLY A 53 12.98 -22.66 1.93
CA GLY A 53 14.02 -22.18 1.01
C GLY A 53 13.84 -20.73 0.56
N LEU A 54 13.28 -19.87 1.41
CA LEU A 54 13.03 -18.45 1.11
C LEU A 54 14.31 -17.59 1.09
N GLU A 55 15.41 -18.10 1.63
CA GLU A 55 16.70 -17.40 1.71
C GLU A 55 17.85 -18.39 1.50
N GLU A 56 18.74 -18.09 0.56
CA GLU A 56 19.94 -18.87 0.32
C GLU A 56 21.06 -18.54 1.33
N ARG A 57 21.95 -19.50 1.59
CA ARG A 57 23.03 -19.29 2.58
C ARG A 57 23.96 -18.13 2.23
N GLN A 58 24.22 -17.89 0.94
CA GLN A 58 25.08 -16.80 0.50
C GLN A 58 24.44 -15.41 0.70
N GLU A 59 23.10 -15.33 0.71
CA GLU A 59 22.34 -14.07 0.81
C GLU A 59 22.18 -13.59 2.26
N LYS A 60 22.37 -14.47 3.25
CA LYS A 60 22.18 -14.16 4.68
C LYS A 60 22.93 -12.92 5.13
N SER A 61 24.19 -12.77 4.69
CA SER A 61 25.01 -11.63 5.10
C SER A 61 24.50 -10.31 4.51
N SER A 62 24.02 -10.30 3.26
CA SER A 62 23.46 -9.10 2.64
C SER A 62 22.09 -8.76 3.22
N ASN A 63 21.26 -9.77 3.50
CA ASN A 63 19.91 -9.60 4.01
C ASN A 63 19.88 -9.10 5.46
N ALA A 64 20.90 -9.43 6.27
CA ALA A 64 21.03 -8.94 7.64
C ALA A 64 21.00 -7.41 7.74
N LEU A 65 21.45 -6.68 6.72
CA LEU A 65 21.39 -5.21 6.67
C LEU A 65 19.95 -4.68 6.55
N LEU A 66 19.05 -5.43 5.90
CA LEU A 66 17.64 -5.05 5.76
C LEU A 66 16.95 -5.01 7.13
N ALA A 67 17.30 -5.95 8.02
CA ALA A 67 16.74 -6.03 9.38
C ALA A 67 17.07 -4.80 10.25
N ARG A 68 18.09 -4.00 9.89
CA ARG A 68 18.42 -2.73 10.58
C ARG A 68 17.44 -1.61 10.24
N ALA A 69 16.88 -1.62 9.03
CA ALA A 69 15.98 -0.59 8.53
C ALA A 69 14.51 -1.01 8.56
N TRP A 70 14.25 -2.32 8.48
CA TRP A 70 12.92 -2.89 8.34
C TRP A 70 12.67 -3.97 9.39
N THR A 71 11.46 -3.98 9.93
CA THR A 71 10.99 -5.04 10.82
C THR A 71 9.63 -5.53 10.32
N PRO A 72 9.59 -6.65 9.58
CA PRO A 72 8.34 -7.23 9.08
C PRO A 72 7.36 -7.58 10.21
N GLY A 73 6.10 -7.80 9.84
CA GLY A 73 5.04 -8.25 10.75
C GLY A 73 3.96 -7.21 11.03
N TRP A 74 2.72 -7.69 11.14
CA TRP A 74 1.51 -6.88 11.32
C TRP A 74 1.56 -5.93 12.52
N ALA A 75 2.14 -6.35 13.65
CA ALA A 75 2.26 -5.52 14.84
C ALA A 75 3.20 -4.31 14.63
N ASN A 76 4.30 -4.52 13.90
CA ASN A 76 5.23 -3.43 13.54
C ASN A 76 4.59 -2.50 12.52
N ALA A 77 3.82 -3.05 11.60
CA ALA A 77 3.09 -2.28 10.62
C ALA A 77 2.06 -1.33 11.26
N ASP A 78 1.28 -1.80 12.24
CA ASP A 78 0.36 -0.96 13.00
C ASP A 78 1.07 0.14 13.79
N ARG A 79 2.25 -0.16 14.36
CA ARG A 79 3.09 0.83 15.05
C ARG A 79 3.60 1.89 14.06
N SER A 80 4.13 1.49 12.92
CA SER A 80 4.60 2.41 11.87
C SER A 80 3.48 3.33 11.37
N LEU A 81 2.27 2.79 11.21
CA LEU A 81 1.09 3.58 10.85
C LEU A 81 0.74 4.61 11.92
N LEU A 82 0.77 4.22 13.21
CA LEU A 82 0.51 5.14 14.32
C LEU A 82 1.53 6.28 14.38
N VAL A 83 2.83 5.95 14.28
CA VAL A 83 3.92 6.93 14.25
C VAL A 83 3.74 7.89 13.08
N PHE A 84 3.39 7.38 11.90
CA PHE A 84 3.13 8.21 10.73
C PHE A 84 1.96 9.18 10.95
N ILE A 85 0.84 8.68 11.48
CA ILE A 85 -0.36 9.48 11.75
C ILE A 85 -0.09 10.59 12.78
N GLN A 86 0.66 10.28 13.84
CA GLN A 86 0.93 11.23 14.92
C GLN A 86 2.00 12.27 14.59
N GLY A 87 2.87 12.01 13.61
CA GLY A 87 3.96 12.92 13.25
C GLY A 87 3.89 13.40 11.79
N PRO A 88 4.56 12.72 10.83
CA PRO A 88 4.78 13.22 9.48
C PRO A 88 3.51 13.53 8.68
N LEU A 89 2.37 12.87 8.98
CA LEU A 89 1.11 13.03 8.25
C LEU A 89 0.66 14.49 8.16
N GLN A 90 0.85 15.29 9.22
CA GLN A 90 0.41 16.69 9.24
C GLN A 90 1.13 17.56 8.18
N ARG A 91 2.37 17.20 7.84
CA ARG A 91 3.20 17.93 6.87
C ARG A 91 3.34 17.18 5.55
N TYR A 92 2.69 16.03 5.41
CA TYR A 92 2.87 15.14 4.27
C TYR A 92 2.62 15.83 2.93
N SER A 93 1.61 16.71 2.83
CA SER A 93 1.30 17.45 1.61
C SER A 93 2.49 18.26 1.07
N SER A 94 3.21 18.97 1.95
CA SER A 94 4.34 19.84 1.58
C SER A 94 5.69 19.11 1.57
N SER A 95 5.81 17.97 2.27
CA SER A 95 7.07 17.26 2.45
C SER A 95 7.21 15.99 1.61
N LYS A 96 6.13 15.49 0.97
CA LYS A 96 6.14 14.23 0.19
C LYS A 96 7.19 14.17 -0.93
N ASN A 97 7.59 15.31 -1.48
CA ASN A 97 8.57 15.39 -2.57
C ASN A 97 10.01 15.51 -2.06
N LYS A 98 10.21 15.62 -0.73
CA LYS A 98 11.52 15.77 -0.11
C LYS A 98 12.04 14.41 0.36
N ALA A 99 13.24 14.05 -0.10
CA ALA A 99 13.91 12.79 0.21
C ALA A 99 14.97 12.88 1.33
N ASP A 100 15.24 14.10 1.83
CA ASP A 100 16.24 14.38 2.85
C ASP A 100 15.82 13.98 4.27
N LYS A 101 14.52 13.74 4.48
CA LYS A 101 13.91 13.52 5.81
C LYS A 101 12.92 12.37 5.78
N HIS A 102 12.62 11.83 6.97
CA HIS A 102 11.53 10.88 7.18
C HIS A 102 10.15 11.56 7.05
N THR A 103 9.76 11.82 5.81
CA THR A 103 8.53 12.54 5.45
C THR A 103 7.40 11.60 5.03
N THR A 104 7.75 10.41 4.53
CA THR A 104 6.80 9.42 4.03
C THR A 104 6.44 8.37 5.09
N SER A 105 5.39 7.60 4.81
CA SER A 105 4.86 6.61 5.74
C SER A 105 5.74 5.36 5.93
N LEU A 106 6.61 5.04 4.98
CA LEU A 106 7.36 3.78 4.93
C LEU A 106 6.46 2.52 5.04
N LEU A 107 5.17 2.61 4.69
CA LEU A 107 4.22 1.50 4.82
C LEU A 107 4.13 0.60 3.57
N SER A 108 4.88 0.88 2.51
CA SER A 108 4.79 0.15 1.24
C SER A 108 4.98 -1.37 1.37
N PRO A 109 6.02 -1.92 2.05
CA PRO A 109 6.17 -3.36 2.17
C PRO A 109 5.04 -3.99 2.99
N HIS A 110 4.67 -3.35 4.11
CA HIS A 110 3.55 -3.80 4.95
C HIS A 110 2.22 -3.86 4.18
N LEU A 111 1.96 -2.88 3.31
CA LEU A 111 0.77 -2.84 2.46
C LEU A 111 0.84 -3.83 1.30
N HIS A 112 2.03 -4.18 0.82
CA HIS A 112 2.23 -5.19 -0.22
C HIS A 112 1.87 -6.59 0.30
N PHE A 113 2.44 -6.98 1.45
CA PHE A 113 2.19 -8.28 2.09
C PHE A 113 0.85 -8.38 2.85
N GLY A 114 0.09 -7.28 2.94
CA GLY A 114 -1.22 -7.28 3.59
C GLY A 114 -1.16 -7.30 5.12
N GLU A 115 -0.01 -6.98 5.71
CA GLU A 115 0.22 -6.95 7.15
C GLU A 115 -0.61 -5.86 7.85
N ILE A 116 -0.85 -4.74 7.15
CA ILE A 116 -1.91 -3.80 7.53
C ILE A 116 -3.14 -4.17 6.72
N LEU A 117 -4.13 -4.70 7.42
CA LEU A 117 -5.41 -5.10 6.85
C LEU A 117 -6.00 -3.99 5.97
N ARG A 118 -5.95 -4.17 4.64
CA ARG A 118 -6.49 -3.29 3.57
C ARG A 118 -6.06 -1.80 3.66
N THR A 119 -5.75 -1.20 2.50
CA THR A 119 -5.69 0.25 2.26
C THR A 119 -6.79 1.02 3.00
N LEU A 120 -7.97 0.41 3.07
CA LEU A 120 -9.15 0.89 3.75
C LEU A 120 -8.96 1.19 5.24
N LYS A 121 -8.27 0.36 6.03
CA LYS A 121 -8.04 0.67 7.46
C LYS A 121 -7.25 1.96 7.62
N CYS A 122 -6.20 2.10 6.82
CA CYS A 122 -5.42 3.33 6.76
C CYS A 122 -6.32 4.50 6.39
N THR A 123 -7.12 4.37 5.33
CA THR A 123 -8.05 5.42 4.88
C THR A 123 -9.06 5.80 5.97
N ILE A 124 -9.71 4.84 6.65
CA ILE A 124 -10.68 5.11 7.72
C ILE A 124 -9.99 5.80 8.90
N LYS A 125 -8.84 5.29 9.36
CA LYS A 125 -8.12 5.83 10.52
C LYS A 125 -7.66 7.27 10.26
N VAL A 126 -7.13 7.53 9.07
CA VAL A 126 -6.66 8.86 8.66
C VAL A 126 -7.85 9.82 8.44
N ARG A 127 -8.98 9.35 7.86
CA ARG A 127 -10.21 10.17 7.73
C ARG A 127 -10.83 10.53 9.09
N ARG A 128 -10.81 9.62 10.06
CA ARG A 128 -11.25 9.92 11.44
C ARG A 128 -10.39 11.02 12.07
N MET A 129 -9.06 10.96 11.88
CA MET A 129 -8.15 12.01 12.35
C MET A 129 -8.40 13.36 11.66
N LYS A 130 -8.71 13.37 10.36
CA LYS A 130 -9.11 14.59 9.64
C LYS A 130 -10.32 15.27 10.29
N ALA A 131 -11.34 14.51 10.69
CA ALA A 131 -12.51 15.07 11.38
C ALA A 131 -12.13 15.71 12.73
N GLN A 132 -11.25 15.06 13.49
CA GLN A 132 -10.73 15.61 14.75
C GLN A 132 -9.92 16.89 14.53
N TRP A 133 -8.97 16.89 13.58
CA TRP A 133 -8.16 18.07 13.29
C TRP A 133 -8.94 19.24 12.70
N LYS A 134 -10.01 18.96 11.95
CA LYS A 134 -10.92 20.00 11.48
C LYS A 134 -11.60 20.72 12.64
N SER A 135 -12.00 20.00 13.69
CA SER A 135 -12.54 20.63 14.92
C SER A 135 -11.50 21.45 15.70
N GLN A 136 -10.21 21.24 15.46
CA GLN A 136 -9.10 21.93 16.11
C GLN A 136 -8.49 23.06 15.25
N GLY A 137 -9.05 23.36 14.08
CA GLY A 137 -8.55 24.42 13.18
C GLY A 137 -7.24 24.08 12.45
N ALA A 138 -6.79 22.82 12.45
CA ALA A 138 -5.53 22.40 11.83
C ALA A 138 -5.69 22.10 10.33
N GLU A 139 -5.84 23.15 9.51
CA GLU A 139 -6.13 23.02 8.07
C GLU A 139 -5.01 22.35 7.26
N GLY A 140 -3.73 22.61 7.61
CA GLY A 140 -2.58 21.94 6.98
C GLY A 140 -2.58 20.42 7.17
N ALA A 141 -3.06 19.95 8.33
CA ALA A 141 -3.14 18.53 8.64
C ALA A 141 -4.24 17.82 7.82
N SER A 142 -5.34 18.51 7.56
CA SER A 142 -6.42 18.07 6.67
C SER A 142 -5.91 17.84 5.23
N GLN A 143 -5.08 18.75 4.71
CA GLN A 143 -4.47 18.58 3.37
C GLN A 143 -3.48 17.41 3.32
N GLY A 144 -2.72 17.20 4.41
CA GLY A 144 -1.83 16.04 4.54
C GLY A 144 -2.57 14.70 4.45
N VAL A 145 -3.74 14.62 5.09
CA VAL A 145 -4.64 13.46 4.98
C VAL A 145 -5.09 13.23 3.55
N ASP A 146 -5.57 14.26 2.85
CA ASP A 146 -6.10 14.11 1.49
C ASP A 146 -5.00 13.68 0.51
N ALA A 147 -3.79 14.26 0.65
CA ALA A 147 -2.63 13.85 -0.12
C ALA A 147 -2.26 12.38 0.15
N PHE A 148 -2.27 11.93 1.40
CA PHE A 148 -1.96 10.54 1.75
C PHE A 148 -3.03 9.57 1.23
N VAL A 149 -4.31 9.92 1.36
CA VAL A 149 -5.43 9.12 0.83
C VAL A 149 -5.36 9.03 -0.71
N ARG A 150 -4.95 10.10 -1.40
CA ARG A 150 -4.68 10.07 -2.85
C ARG A 150 -3.52 9.13 -3.19
N SER A 151 -2.43 9.13 -2.41
CA SER A 151 -1.33 8.18 -2.59
C SER A 151 -1.77 6.73 -2.40
N LEU A 152 -2.64 6.46 -1.44
CA LEU A 152 -3.29 5.15 -1.28
C LEU A 152 -4.19 4.80 -2.48
N GLY A 153 -4.87 5.80 -3.06
CA GLY A 153 -5.63 5.65 -4.30
C GLY A 153 -4.80 5.18 -5.48
N LEU A 154 -3.55 5.60 -5.60
CA LEU A 154 -2.63 5.13 -6.65
C LEU A 154 -2.38 3.62 -6.54
N ARG A 155 -2.32 3.07 -5.32
CA ARG A 155 -2.19 1.62 -5.10
C ARG A 155 -3.42 0.88 -5.62
N GLU A 156 -4.62 1.39 -5.34
CA GLU A 156 -5.87 0.78 -5.84
C GLU A 156 -5.98 0.93 -7.36
N TYR A 157 -5.53 2.05 -7.93
CA TYR A 157 -5.49 2.26 -9.37
C TYR A 157 -4.52 1.30 -10.07
N SER A 158 -3.35 1.03 -9.47
CA SER A 158 -2.42 0.02 -9.98
C SER A 158 -3.07 -1.36 -10.08
N ARG A 159 -3.80 -1.79 -9.03
CA ARG A 159 -4.56 -3.05 -9.05
C ARG A 159 -5.68 -3.03 -10.08
N TYR A 160 -6.39 -1.91 -10.19
CA TYR A 160 -7.42 -1.70 -11.18
C TYR A 160 -6.88 -1.86 -12.60
N LEU A 161 -5.72 -1.27 -12.91
CA LEU A 161 -5.07 -1.43 -14.21
C LEU A 161 -4.68 -2.88 -14.48
N SER A 162 -4.04 -3.56 -13.53
CA SER A 162 -3.64 -4.97 -13.72
C SER A 162 -4.85 -5.89 -13.93
N PHE A 163 -5.99 -5.60 -13.31
CA PHE A 163 -7.21 -6.37 -13.49
C PHE A 163 -7.87 -6.13 -14.86
N ASN A 164 -8.02 -4.87 -15.27
CA ASN A 164 -8.70 -4.52 -16.53
C ASN A 164 -7.80 -4.69 -17.77
N PHE A 165 -6.49 -4.61 -17.58
CA PHE A 165 -5.49 -4.84 -18.62
C PHE A 165 -4.57 -5.99 -18.19
N PRO A 166 -5.04 -7.25 -18.26
CA PRO A 166 -4.26 -8.40 -17.80
C PRO A 166 -2.89 -8.47 -18.46
N PHE A 167 -2.76 -8.12 -19.75
CA PHE A 167 -1.50 -8.18 -20.51
C PHE A 167 -0.35 -7.30 -19.96
N THR A 168 -0.61 -6.43 -18.98
CA THR A 168 0.37 -5.48 -18.44
C THR A 168 1.54 -6.10 -17.70
N HIS A 169 1.45 -7.38 -17.33
CA HIS A 169 2.58 -8.13 -16.75
C HIS A 169 3.64 -8.50 -17.79
N GLU A 170 3.27 -8.66 -19.07
CA GLU A 170 4.18 -9.04 -20.15
C GLU A 170 4.50 -7.88 -21.09
N ARG A 171 3.58 -6.91 -21.22
CA ARG A 171 3.63 -5.89 -22.25
C ARG A 171 3.32 -4.53 -21.66
N SER A 172 4.08 -3.52 -22.06
CA SER A 172 3.79 -2.14 -21.70
C SER A 172 2.38 -1.72 -22.20
N LEU A 173 1.66 -0.96 -21.37
CA LEU A 173 0.45 -0.24 -21.79
C LEU A 173 0.75 0.74 -22.93
N LEU A 174 1.96 1.28 -22.95
CA LEU A 174 2.43 2.21 -23.98
C LEU A 174 2.91 1.40 -25.20
N SER A 175 1.96 1.07 -26.08
CA SER A 175 2.20 0.26 -27.28
C SER A 175 3.24 0.87 -28.24
N ASN A 176 3.39 2.20 -28.23
CA ASN A 176 4.38 2.95 -28.99
C ASN A 176 5.83 2.64 -28.58
N LEU A 177 6.07 2.15 -27.35
CA LEU A 177 7.42 1.81 -26.89
C LEU A 177 7.91 0.43 -27.35
N LYS A 178 7.07 -0.36 -28.03
CA LYS A 178 7.44 -1.71 -28.51
C LYS A 178 8.60 -1.70 -29.50
N SER A 179 8.71 -0.66 -30.32
CA SER A 179 9.77 -0.51 -31.33
C SER A 179 10.87 0.44 -30.89
N PHE A 180 10.92 0.81 -29.60
CA PHE A 180 11.93 1.71 -29.09
C PHE A 180 13.30 1.01 -29.03
N PRO A 181 14.36 1.56 -29.66
CA PRO A 181 15.67 0.92 -29.69
C PRO A 181 16.41 1.13 -28.36
N TRP A 182 16.09 0.32 -27.37
CA TRP A 182 16.80 0.30 -26.09
C TRP A 182 18.26 -0.08 -26.28
N ARG A 183 19.18 0.60 -25.60
CA ARG A 183 20.59 0.18 -25.57
C ARG A 183 20.71 -1.08 -24.72
N LEU A 184 21.25 -2.13 -25.33
CA LEU A 184 21.60 -3.36 -24.64
C LEU A 184 23.05 -3.23 -24.20
N ASP A 185 23.24 -2.81 -22.95
CA ASP A 185 24.55 -2.75 -22.31
C ASP A 185 24.49 -3.60 -21.05
N GLU A 186 24.98 -4.85 -21.16
CA GLU A 186 25.05 -5.80 -20.04
C GLU A 186 26.28 -5.56 -19.15
N ALA A 187 27.21 -4.72 -19.60
CA ALA A 187 28.47 -4.42 -18.94
C ALA A 187 28.47 -2.97 -18.41
N GLY A 188 27.62 -2.71 -17.43
CA GLY A 188 27.75 -1.51 -16.57
C GLY A 188 28.98 -1.61 -15.66
#